data_AF-R5QNL6-F1
#
_entry.id   AF-R5QNL6-F1
#
_cell.length_a   1.000
_cell.length_b   1.000
_cell.length_c   1.000
_cell.angle_alpha   90.00
_cell.angle_beta   90.00
_cell.angle_gamma   90.00
#
_symmetry.space_group_name_H-M   'P 1'
#
loop_
_entity.id
_entity.type
_entity.pdbx_description
1 polymer ?
#
loop_
_entity_poly.entity_id
_entity_poly.type
_entity_poly.pdbx_seq_one_letter_code
_entity_poly.pdbx_strand_id
1 'polypeptide(L)'
;MEETQIFEFDKVQTASPKIAEAYIYLKQLDAVTEVSQGDDLERLTSKLGAVFGLAARIKACLCDYLGLEYAEEAVPGTLASEIFSILSSVSDEAFIKDASGTLSAAELKDRLHASDILASRLPFMIAGLDAGEDLSENRNM
;
A
#
# COMPACT_ATOMS: atom_id res chain seq x y z
N MET A 1 25.64 -18.27 -14.86
CA MET A 1 24.39 -17.56 -15.20
C MET A 1 23.52 -17.72 -13.98
N GLU A 2 23.28 -16.64 -13.24
CA GLU A 2 22.25 -16.65 -12.20
C GLU A 2 20.90 -16.69 -12.91
N GLU A 3 20.07 -17.70 -12.60
CA GLU A 3 18.69 -17.73 -13.08
C GLU A 3 17.95 -16.59 -12.38
N THR A 4 17.46 -15.62 -13.16
CA THR A 4 16.62 -14.56 -12.63
C THR A 4 15.32 -15.18 -12.12
N GLN A 5 15.10 -15.15 -10.81
CA GLN A 5 13.86 -15.61 -10.20
C GLN A 5 12.71 -14.68 -10.62
N ILE A 6 11.64 -15.26 -11.17
CA ILE A 6 10.41 -14.55 -11.50
C ILE A 6 9.35 -14.88 -10.45
N PHE A 7 8.71 -13.84 -9.92
CA PHE A 7 7.59 -13.93 -8.98
C PHE A 7 6.29 -13.66 -9.73
N GLU A 8 5.25 -14.44 -9.44
CA GLU A 8 3.95 -14.35 -10.11
C GLU A 8 2.83 -14.02 -9.11
N PHE A 9 2.03 -13.02 -9.42
CA PHE A 9 0.90 -12.55 -8.63
C PHE A 9 -0.31 -12.32 -9.54
N ASP A 10 -1.23 -13.28 -9.59
CA ASP A 10 -2.45 -13.22 -10.39
C ASP A 10 -2.20 -12.90 -11.88
N LYS A 11 -2.24 -11.62 -12.27
CA LYS A 11 -1.98 -11.13 -13.64
C LYS A 11 -0.65 -10.37 -13.79
N VAL A 12 0.13 -10.26 -12.72
CA VAL A 12 1.39 -9.51 -12.67
C VAL A 12 2.55 -10.47 -12.48
N GLN A 13 3.66 -10.20 -13.17
CA GLN A 13 4.93 -10.89 -12.98
C GLN A 13 6.00 -9.84 -12.69
N THR A 14 6.93 -10.14 -11.79
CA THR A 14 8.07 -9.27 -11.48
C THR A 14 9.34 -10.08 -11.28
N ALA A 15 10.47 -9.52 -11.70
CA ALA A 15 11.80 -10.04 -11.35
C ALA A 15 12.37 -9.35 -10.10
N SER A 16 11.70 -8.32 -9.59
CA SER A 16 12.16 -7.54 -8.44
C SER A 16 11.65 -8.15 -7.12
N PRO A 17 12.54 -8.60 -6.22
CA PRO A 17 12.14 -9.11 -4.91
C PRO A 17 11.38 -8.07 -4.08
N LYS A 18 11.67 -6.78 -4.26
CA LYS A 18 11.02 -5.68 -3.54
C LYS A 18 9.61 -5.40 -4.04
N ILE A 19 9.40 -5.48 -5.34
CA ILE A 19 8.04 -5.40 -5.91
C ILE A 19 7.24 -6.63 -5.49
N ALA A 20 7.84 -7.82 -5.50
CA ALA A 20 7.19 -9.03 -5.01
C ALA A 20 6.78 -8.92 -3.53
N GLU A 21 7.65 -8.37 -2.69
CA GLU A 21 7.34 -8.11 -1.27
C GLU A 21 6.19 -7.09 -1.11
N ALA A 22 6.17 -6.03 -1.90
CA ALA A 22 5.07 -5.07 -1.93
C ALA A 22 3.73 -5.74 -2.29
N TYR A 23 3.70 -6.66 -3.26
CA TYR A 23 2.50 -7.43 -3.60
C TYR A 23 2.04 -8.37 -2.48
N ILE A 24 2.97 -8.96 -1.72
CA ILE A 24 2.62 -9.77 -0.54
C ILE A 24 1.91 -8.89 0.49
N TYR A 25 2.43 -7.70 0.77
CA TYR A 25 1.78 -6.77 1.70
C TYR A 25 0.45 -6.24 1.17
N LEU A 26 0.30 -6.03 -0.14
CA LEU A 26 -0.99 -5.68 -0.74
C LEU A 26 -2.05 -6.76 -0.54
N LYS A 27 -1.70 -8.03 -0.73
CA LYS A 27 -2.63 -9.15 -0.46
C LYS A 27 -3.03 -9.25 1.01
N GLN A 28 -2.10 -8.94 1.92
CA GLN A 28 -2.42 -8.87 3.35
C GLN A 28 -3.31 -7.67 3.67
N LEU A 29 -3.11 -6.53 3.00
CA LEU A 29 -3.93 -5.34 3.19
C LEU A 29 -5.37 -5.61 2.78
N ASP A 30 -5.57 -6.16 1.58
CA ASP A 30 -6.87 -6.60 1.05
C ASP A 30 -7.61 -7.55 2.02
N ALA A 31 -6.91 -8.56 2.54
CA ALA A 31 -7.48 -9.49 3.51
C ALA A 31 -7.85 -8.83 4.87
N VAL A 32 -7.11 -7.79 5.28
CA VAL A 32 -7.34 -7.09 6.56
C VAL A 32 -8.47 -6.08 6.45
N THR A 33 -8.68 -5.47 5.28
CA THR A 33 -9.76 -4.51 5.03
C THR A 33 -11.14 -5.17 4.91
N GLU A 34 -11.22 -6.49 4.67
CA GLU A 34 -12.48 -7.22 4.69
C GLU A 34 -13.24 -7.06 6.03
N VAL A 35 -14.49 -6.61 5.97
CA VAL A 35 -15.35 -6.42 7.15
C VAL A 35 -16.34 -7.57 7.29
N SER A 36 -16.36 -8.21 8.45
CA SER A 36 -17.31 -9.27 8.80
C SER A 36 -18.41 -8.79 9.76
N GLN A 37 -19.60 -9.40 9.69
CA GLN A 37 -20.71 -9.04 10.59
C GLN A 37 -20.38 -9.26 12.08
N GLY A 38 -19.50 -10.22 12.39
CA GLY A 38 -19.06 -10.53 13.75
C GLY A 38 -17.85 -9.75 14.25
N ASP A 39 -17.34 -8.77 13.49
CA ASP A 39 -16.20 -7.96 13.95
C ASP A 39 -16.63 -6.99 15.05
N ASP A 40 -16.00 -7.12 16.22
CA ASP A 40 -16.16 -6.21 17.36
C ASP A 40 -15.17 -5.03 17.30
N LEU A 41 -15.31 -4.08 18.23
CA LEU A 41 -14.51 -2.86 18.26
C LEU A 41 -13.00 -3.13 18.36
N GLU A 42 -12.59 -4.10 19.16
CA GLU A 42 -11.17 -4.45 19.34
C GLU A 42 -10.58 -5.00 18.04
N ARG A 43 -11.31 -5.92 17.39
CA ARG A 43 -10.89 -6.48 16.10
C ARG A 43 -10.85 -5.43 14.99
N LEU A 44 -11.85 -4.54 14.91
CA LEU A 44 -11.87 -3.45 13.93
C LEU A 44 -10.71 -2.48 14.13
N THR A 45 -10.41 -2.13 15.39
CA THR A 45 -9.26 -1.29 15.75
C THR A 45 -7.95 -1.96 15.37
N SER A 46 -7.81 -3.26 15.67
CA SER A 46 -6.63 -4.05 15.31
C SER A 46 -6.43 -4.11 13.80
N LYS A 47 -7.52 -4.29 13.03
CA LYS A 47 -7.48 -4.25 11.56
C LYS A 47 -6.96 -2.91 11.04
N LEU A 48 -7.47 -1.77 11.54
CA LEU A 48 -6.96 -0.45 11.13
C LEU A 48 -5.48 -0.28 11.49
N GLY A 49 -5.04 -0.73 12.67
CA GLY A 49 -3.62 -0.73 13.03
C GLY A 49 -2.77 -1.57 12.06
N ALA A 50 -3.28 -2.71 11.60
CA ALA A 50 -2.62 -3.53 10.60
C ALA A 50 -2.59 -2.85 9.21
N VAL A 51 -3.68 -2.21 8.78
CA VAL A 51 -3.73 -1.40 7.54
C VAL A 51 -2.63 -0.33 7.55
N PHE A 52 -2.52 0.44 8.63
CA PHE A 52 -1.48 1.46 8.78
C PHE A 52 -0.08 0.86 8.63
N GLY A 53 0.20 -0.24 9.34
CA GLY A 53 1.50 -0.92 9.28
C GLY A 53 1.80 -1.53 7.92
N LEU A 54 0.80 -2.01 7.18
CA LEU A 54 0.97 -2.58 5.84
C LEU A 54 1.23 -1.49 4.82
N ALA A 55 0.50 -0.37 4.86
CA ALA A 55 0.74 0.78 3.99
C ALA A 55 2.19 1.30 4.12
N ALA A 56 2.70 1.41 5.37
CA ALA A 56 4.08 1.80 5.63
C ALA A 56 5.11 0.81 5.06
N ARG A 57 4.86 -0.51 5.19
CA ARG A 57 5.75 -1.54 4.63
C ARG A 57 5.75 -1.54 3.11
N ILE A 58 4.59 -1.37 2.47
CA ILE A 58 4.50 -1.22 1.01
C ILE A 58 5.33 -0.01 0.56
N LYS A 59 5.18 1.14 1.23
CA LYS A 59 5.98 2.33 0.93
C LYS A 59 7.48 2.04 1.06
N ALA A 60 7.91 1.36 2.12
CA ALA A 60 9.32 1.02 2.32
C ALA A 60 9.87 0.13 1.20
N CYS A 61 9.14 -0.91 0.79
CA CYS A 61 9.54 -1.75 -0.34
C CYS A 61 9.72 -0.96 -1.64
N LEU A 62 8.83 0.01 -1.89
CA LEU A 62 8.88 0.85 -3.08
C LEU A 62 10.02 1.88 -3.02
N CYS A 63 10.28 2.49 -1.86
CA CYS A 63 11.46 3.34 -1.67
C CYS A 63 12.75 2.56 -1.94
N ASP A 64 12.88 1.35 -1.38
CA ASP A 64 14.03 0.47 -1.61
C ASP A 64 14.18 0.11 -3.10
N TYR A 65 13.08 -0.18 -3.79
CA TYR A 65 13.07 -0.49 -5.22
C TYR A 65 13.55 0.70 -6.07
N LEU A 66 13.11 1.91 -5.72
CA LEU A 66 13.43 3.14 -6.44
C LEU A 66 14.80 3.73 -6.06
N GLY A 67 15.43 3.23 -4.99
CA GLY A 67 16.66 3.78 -4.43
C GLY A 67 16.46 5.13 -3.75
N LEU A 68 15.28 5.37 -3.17
CA LEU A 68 14.92 6.57 -2.42
C LEU A 68 15.05 6.32 -0.91
N GLU A 69 15.36 7.37 -0.14
CA GLU A 69 15.20 7.30 1.31
C GLU A 69 13.71 7.29 1.68
N TYR A 70 13.34 6.61 2.77
CA TYR A 70 11.92 6.50 3.18
C TYR A 70 11.24 7.85 3.45
N ALA A 71 12.03 8.83 3.90
CA ALA A 71 11.59 10.19 4.19
C ALA A 71 11.57 11.10 2.95
N GLU A 72 12.14 10.66 1.82
CA GLU A 72 12.10 11.42 0.58
C GLU A 72 10.71 11.40 -0.04
N GLU A 73 10.30 12.54 -0.57
CA GLU A 73 9.13 12.64 -1.43
C GLU A 73 9.52 12.20 -2.84
N ALA A 74 8.74 11.31 -3.44
CA ALA A 74 8.87 11.03 -4.86
C ALA A 74 8.59 12.29 -5.67
N VAL A 75 9.23 12.42 -6.83
CA VAL A 75 9.10 13.60 -7.69
C VAL A 75 7.61 13.86 -8.00
N PRO A 76 7.06 15.06 -7.71
CA PRO A 76 5.65 15.33 -7.95
C PRO A 76 5.24 15.09 -9.41
N GLY A 77 4.08 14.46 -9.61
CA GLY A 77 3.55 14.15 -10.94
C GLY A 77 4.02 12.83 -11.53
N THR A 78 4.85 12.08 -10.81
CA THR A 78 5.22 10.70 -11.13
C THR A 78 4.21 9.71 -10.53
N LEU A 79 3.96 8.58 -11.19
CA LEU A 79 3.25 7.40 -10.66
C LEU A 79 3.75 6.98 -9.27
N ALA A 80 5.05 7.07 -8.96
CA ALA A 80 5.61 6.81 -7.64
C ALA A 80 5.08 7.81 -6.62
N SER A 81 5.00 9.11 -6.98
CA SER A 81 4.37 10.12 -6.14
C SER A 81 2.86 9.89 -5.96
N GLU A 82 2.17 9.41 -6.98
CA GLU A 82 0.75 9.05 -6.89
C GLU A 82 0.53 7.84 -5.98
N ILE A 83 1.36 6.79 -6.12
CA ILE A 83 1.34 5.61 -5.25
C ILE A 83 1.59 6.01 -3.80
N PHE A 84 2.59 6.86 -3.54
CA PHE A 84 2.90 7.32 -2.18
C PHE A 84 1.78 8.17 -1.59
N SER A 85 1.11 8.99 -2.41
CA SER A 85 -0.07 9.77 -2.01
C SER A 85 -1.24 8.87 -1.60
N ILE A 86 -1.48 7.78 -2.36
CA ILE A 86 -2.50 6.79 -2.00
C ILE A 86 -2.14 6.09 -0.69
N LEU A 87 -0.89 5.65 -0.52
CA LEU A 87 -0.43 5.00 0.72
C LEU A 87 -0.52 5.93 1.93
N SER A 88 -0.26 7.22 1.76
CA SER A 88 -0.49 8.23 2.79
C SER A 88 -1.97 8.34 3.14
N SER A 89 -2.84 8.40 2.12
CA SER A 89 -4.29 8.50 2.32
C SER A 89 -4.86 7.25 3.04
N VAL A 90 -4.39 6.05 2.69
CA VAL A 90 -4.72 4.81 3.40
C VAL A 90 -4.26 4.89 4.86
N SER A 91 -3.07 5.43 5.10
CA SER A 91 -2.54 5.59 6.47
C SER A 91 -3.37 6.59 7.27
N ASP A 92 -3.88 7.67 6.65
CA ASP A 92 -4.73 8.67 7.29
C ASP A 92 -6.09 8.10 7.70
N GLU A 93 -6.71 7.28 6.85
CA GLU A 93 -7.96 6.56 7.17
C GLU A 93 -7.77 5.57 8.34
N ALA A 94 -6.64 4.86 8.32
CA ALA A 94 -6.24 3.89 9.33
C ALA A 94 -5.85 4.54 10.67
N PHE A 95 -5.44 5.81 10.66
CA PHE A 95 -4.97 6.48 11.86
C PHE A 95 -6.12 6.89 12.78
N ILE A 96 -6.11 6.32 13.98
CA ILE A 96 -7.08 6.62 15.04
C ILE A 96 -6.51 7.69 15.96
N LYS A 97 -6.99 8.93 15.82
CA LYS A 97 -6.60 10.08 16.66
C LYS A 97 -7.33 10.14 18.00
N ASP A 98 -8.27 9.23 18.25
CA ASP A 98 -9.23 9.42 19.32
C ASP A 98 -8.66 9.07 20.71
N ALA A 99 -8.23 10.11 21.44
CA ALA A 99 -7.86 10.01 22.85
C ALA A 99 -9.09 9.91 23.78
N SER A 100 -10.31 10.13 23.27
CA SER A 100 -11.55 10.20 24.05
C SER A 100 -12.34 8.88 24.09
N GLY A 101 -12.02 7.91 23.22
CA GLY A 101 -12.55 6.54 23.29
C GLY A 101 -14.00 6.38 22.81
N THR A 102 -14.44 7.17 21.82
CA THR A 102 -15.84 7.25 21.35
C THR A 102 -16.09 6.71 19.94
N LEU A 103 -15.08 6.17 19.24
CA LEU A 103 -15.29 5.60 17.91
C LEU A 103 -16.28 4.42 17.93
N SER A 104 -17.31 4.53 17.12
CA SER A 104 -18.31 3.48 16.92
C SER A 104 -17.83 2.40 15.96
N ALA A 105 -18.39 1.20 16.07
CA ALA A 105 -18.07 0.12 15.15
C ALA A 105 -18.45 0.45 13.69
N ALA A 106 -19.45 1.30 13.48
CA ALA A 106 -19.82 1.78 12.14
C ALA A 106 -18.70 2.63 11.54
N GLU A 107 -18.18 3.61 12.28
CA GLU A 107 -17.09 4.48 11.81
C GLU A 107 -15.80 3.70 11.52
N LEU A 108 -15.46 2.70 12.33
CA LEU A 108 -14.28 1.86 12.06
C LEU A 108 -14.45 1.01 10.80
N LYS A 109 -15.67 0.52 10.53
CA LYS A 109 -15.98 -0.24 9.31
C LYS A 109 -15.93 0.66 8.08
N ASP A 110 -16.47 1.86 8.16
CA ASP A 110 -16.44 2.83 7.06
C ASP A 110 -15.00 3.20 6.69
N ARG A 111 -14.12 3.40 7.69
CA ARG A 111 -12.68 3.64 7.47
C ARG A 111 -11.94 2.46 6.84
N LEU A 112 -12.25 1.23 7.26
CA LEU A 112 -11.70 0.03 6.61
C LEU A 112 -12.14 -0.05 5.15
N HIS A 113 -13.41 0.25 4.86
CA HIS A 113 -13.93 0.30 3.50
C HIS A 113 -13.28 1.40 2.65
N ALA A 114 -13.06 2.59 3.22
CA ALA A 114 -12.37 3.68 2.54
C ALA A 114 -10.92 3.30 2.20
N SER A 115 -10.23 2.67 3.16
CA SER A 115 -8.86 2.15 2.97
C SER A 115 -8.80 1.10 1.86
N ASP A 116 -9.78 0.20 1.80
CA ASP A 116 -9.93 -0.82 0.75
C ASP A 116 -10.05 -0.19 -0.64
N ILE A 117 -10.97 0.77 -0.78
CA ILE A 117 -11.21 1.48 -2.05
C ILE A 117 -9.95 2.19 -2.53
N LEU A 118 -9.25 2.89 -1.63
CA LEU A 118 -7.99 3.56 -1.95
C LEU A 118 -6.91 2.56 -2.39
N ALA A 119 -6.73 1.48 -1.64
CA ALA A 119 -5.70 0.49 -1.88
C ALA A 119 -5.96 -0.39 -3.12
N SER A 120 -7.22 -0.55 -3.54
CA SER A 120 -7.62 -1.36 -4.70
C SER A 120 -6.92 -0.96 -6.02
N ARG A 121 -6.43 0.29 -6.10
CA ARG A 121 -5.72 0.84 -7.25
C ARG A 121 -4.23 0.48 -7.28
N LEU A 122 -3.64 0.22 -6.12
CA LEU A 122 -2.20 0.02 -5.95
C LEU A 122 -1.64 -1.17 -6.74
N PRO A 123 -2.30 -2.34 -6.85
CA PRO A 123 -1.77 -3.45 -7.63
C PRO A 123 -1.47 -3.10 -9.09
N PHE A 124 -2.32 -2.28 -9.72
CA PHE A 124 -2.12 -1.87 -11.12
C PHE A 124 -1.05 -0.79 -11.24
N MET A 125 -1.03 0.18 -10.33
CA MET A 125 -0.04 1.25 -10.36
C MET A 125 1.37 0.73 -10.07
N ILE A 126 1.52 -0.21 -9.12
CA ILE A 126 2.82 -0.85 -8.85
C ILE A 126 3.28 -1.70 -10.04
N ALA A 127 2.36 -2.33 -10.78
CA ALA A 127 2.71 -3.06 -12.00
C ALA A 127 3.24 -2.10 -13.08
N GLY A 128 2.59 -0.94 -13.27
CA GLY A 128 3.06 0.11 -14.17
C GLY A 128 4.42 0.66 -13.77
N LEU A 129 4.63 0.87 -12.46
CA LEU A 129 5.93 1.30 -11.92
C LEU A 129 7.03 0.27 -12.22
N ASP A 130 6.75 -1.03 -12.01
CA ASP A 130 7.70 -2.10 -12.29
C ASP A 130 7.97 -2.29 -13.79
N ALA A 131 6.98 -1.99 -14.63
CA ALA A 131 7.13 -1.93 -16.09
C ALA A 131 7.90 -0.68 -16.56
N GLY A 132 8.20 0.26 -15.66
CA GLY A 132 8.97 1.46 -15.93
C GLY A 132 8.16 2.62 -16.51
N GLU A 133 6.83 2.62 -16.37
CA GLU A 133 5.93 3.67 -16.89
C GLU A 133 6.22 5.08 -16.33
N ASP A 134 7.05 5.15 -15.30
CA ASP A 134 7.23 6.35 -14.50
C ASP A 134 8.71 6.72 -14.25
N LEU A 135 9.63 5.99 -14.86
CA LEU A 135 11.06 6.21 -14.71
C LEU A 135 11.67 7.06 -15.84
N SER A 136 10.86 7.55 -16.79
CA SER A 136 11.35 7.94 -18.12
C SER A 136 11.40 9.43 -18.46
N GLU A 137 10.87 10.38 -17.68
CA GLU A 137 11.01 11.80 -18.05
C GLU A 137 12.30 12.47 -17.56
N ASN A 138 13.13 11.85 -16.69
CA ASN A 138 14.30 12.56 -16.13
C ASN A 138 15.53 11.69 -15.88
N ARG A 139 15.97 10.92 -16.88
CA ARG A 139 17.39 10.48 -16.90
C ARG A 139 18.24 11.03 -18.02
N ASN A 140 17.70 11.55 -19.12
CA ASN A 140 18.46 12.26 -20.15
C ASN A 140 17.52 12.90 -21.20
N MET A 141 17.11 14.16 -21.01
CA MET A 141 16.98 15.15 -22.09
C MET A 141 17.23 16.54 -21.53
#